data_AF-A0A920RLM9-F1
#
_entry.id   AF-A0A920RLM9-F1
#
_cell.length_a   1.000
_cell.length_b   1.000
_cell.length_c   1.000
_cell.angle_alpha   90.00
_cell.angle_beta   90.00
_cell.angle_gamma   90.00
#
_symmetry.space_group_name_H-M   'P 1'
#
loop_
_entity.id
_entity.type
_entity.pdbx_description
1 polymer ?
#
loop_
_entity_poly.entity_id
_entity_poly.type
_entity_poly.pdbx_seq_one_letter_code
_entity_poly.pdbx_strand_id
1 'polypeptide(L)'
;MLDGGTIEADELARGVASRILGLILAETGRDTDFLEWHDRLPTEADADPLVWLARGLHVHHRGHIGEAARCLWEALVRQPNLRQANHLLGQCLKSLGRDDDAKVFLDRAKQLEQLVRILEHVEVRLQASFTERDAALWKDMVEQLQELGRVVEARHWARVAISRNLSLGWARRWLSFPSGRRQVDPLEQTVDSAQPALRIDLSGLSLPDWKQLVGRPGVARRGRTG
;
A
#
# COMPACT_ATOMS: atom_id res chain seq x y z
N MET A 1 12.37 20.53 33.64
CA MET A 1 12.54 21.15 32.32
C MET A 1 12.71 20.02 31.32
N LEU A 2 11.64 19.69 30.62
CA LEU A 2 11.69 18.90 29.40
C LEU A 2 11.41 19.93 28.30
N ASP A 3 12.34 20.10 27.37
CA ASP A 3 12.16 20.94 26.19
C ASP A 3 10.97 20.37 25.40
N GLY A 4 9.84 21.08 25.45
CA GLY A 4 8.68 20.80 24.63
C GLY A 4 9.04 21.11 23.18
N GLY A 5 9.34 20.05 22.42
CA GLY A 5 9.80 20.11 21.04
C GLY A 5 8.86 20.92 20.15
N THR A 6 9.36 22.05 19.66
CA THR A 6 8.73 22.90 18.65
C THR A 6 8.96 22.37 17.23
N ILE A 7 9.08 21.05 17.05
CA ILE A 7 9.22 20.38 15.75
C ILE A 7 7.99 19.49 15.53
N GLU A 8 6.78 20.01 15.27
CA GLU A 8 5.66 19.05 15.11
C GLU A 8 4.62 19.33 14.02
N ALA A 9 4.21 20.58 13.75
CA ALA A 9 3.13 20.81 12.77
C ALA A 9 3.60 21.18 11.36
N ASP A 10 4.53 22.15 11.24
CA ASP A 10 4.93 22.71 9.93
C ASP A 10 5.82 21.74 9.13
N GLU A 11 6.72 21.03 9.81
CA GLU A 11 7.59 20.04 9.16
C GLU A 11 6.82 18.78 8.72
N LEU A 12 5.86 18.32 9.54
CA LEU A 12 4.96 17.24 9.19
C LEU A 12 4.06 17.64 8.00
N ALA A 13 3.47 18.84 8.02
CA ALA A 13 2.67 19.35 6.91
C ALA A 13 3.48 19.48 5.62
N ARG A 14 4.74 19.93 5.72
CA ARG A 14 5.68 20.02 4.61
C ARG A 14 6.04 18.65 4.04
N GLY A 15 6.27 17.65 4.90
CA GLY A 15 6.50 16.27 4.49
C GLY A 15 5.30 15.69 3.74
N VAL A 16 4.10 15.84 4.30
CA VAL A 16 2.83 15.40 3.67
C VAL A 16 2.60 16.08 2.32
N ALA A 17 2.78 17.40 2.25
CA ALA A 17 2.64 18.14 1.00
C ALA A 17 3.68 17.68 -0.05
N SER A 18 4.91 17.44 0.38
CA SER A 18 6.00 16.98 -0.50
C SER A 18 5.72 15.62 -1.12
N ARG A 19 5.28 14.61 -0.35
CA ARG A 19 4.96 13.28 -0.94
C ARG A 19 3.77 13.32 -1.90
N ILE A 20 2.75 14.13 -1.61
CA ILE A 20 1.60 14.29 -2.51
C ILE A 20 2.04 14.95 -3.82
N LEU A 21 2.89 16.00 -3.73
CA LEU A 21 3.47 16.64 -4.90
C LEU A 21 4.24 15.63 -5.76
N GLY A 22 5.12 14.82 -5.15
CA GLY A 22 5.86 13.78 -5.87
C GLY A 22 4.97 12.80 -6.63
N LEU A 23 3.88 12.33 -6.01
CA LEU A 23 2.89 11.46 -6.66
C LEU A 23 2.25 12.15 -7.87
N ILE A 24 1.79 13.40 -7.71
CA ILE A 24 1.18 14.16 -8.80
C ILE A 24 2.18 14.34 -9.95
N LEU A 25 3.43 14.71 -9.66
CA LEU A 25 4.45 14.91 -10.68
C LEU A 25 4.76 13.62 -11.45
N ALA A 26 4.80 12.48 -10.75
CA ALA A 26 5.00 11.17 -11.38
C ALA A 26 3.82 10.75 -12.27
N GLU A 27 2.58 10.94 -11.78
CA GLU A 27 1.36 10.58 -12.51
C GLU A 27 1.10 11.46 -13.72
N THR A 28 1.47 12.74 -13.64
CA THR A 28 1.30 13.71 -14.73
C THR A 28 2.45 13.71 -15.75
N GLY A 29 3.50 12.91 -15.52
CA GLY A 29 4.67 12.84 -16.41
C GLY A 29 5.46 14.15 -16.48
N ARG A 30 5.39 14.96 -15.43
CA ARG A 30 6.11 16.24 -15.29
C ARG A 30 7.56 15.97 -14.94
N ASP A 31 8.31 15.51 -15.94
CA ASP A 31 9.60 14.86 -15.74
C ASP A 31 10.66 15.75 -15.07
N THR A 32 10.85 16.98 -15.59
CA THR A 32 11.81 17.92 -15.03
C THR A 32 11.45 18.30 -13.60
N ASP A 33 10.18 18.62 -13.36
CA ASP A 33 9.70 19.01 -12.03
C ASP A 33 9.80 17.85 -11.03
N PHE A 34 9.58 16.61 -11.48
CA PHE A 34 9.77 15.43 -10.63
C PHE A 34 11.23 15.28 -10.20
N LEU A 35 12.18 15.46 -11.12
CA LEU A 35 13.61 15.36 -10.79
C LEU A 35 14.04 16.51 -9.88
N GLU A 36 13.55 17.73 -10.10
CA GLU A 36 13.78 18.85 -9.18
C GLU A 36 13.18 18.60 -7.79
N TRP A 37 11.97 18.01 -7.73
CA TRP A 37 11.36 17.59 -6.48
C TRP A 37 12.21 16.52 -5.79
N HIS A 38 12.65 15.50 -6.53
CA HIS A 38 13.48 14.41 -6.02
C HIS A 38 14.80 14.91 -5.43
N ASP A 39 15.51 15.79 -6.14
CA ASP A 39 16.80 16.35 -5.72
C ASP A 39 16.68 17.23 -4.46
N ARG A 40 15.48 17.75 -4.17
CA ARG A 40 15.20 18.55 -2.97
C ARG A 40 14.75 17.72 -1.77
N LEU A 41 14.55 16.41 -1.93
CA LEU A 41 14.14 15.56 -0.84
C LEU A 41 15.27 15.43 0.20
N PRO A 42 14.97 15.62 1.50
CA PRO A 42 15.92 15.31 2.55
C PRO A 42 16.07 13.78 2.69
N THR A 43 17.14 13.31 3.32
CA THR A 43 17.43 11.86 3.46
C THR A 43 16.31 11.12 4.19
N GLU A 44 15.65 11.77 5.14
CA GLU A 44 14.53 11.23 5.92
C GLU A 44 13.31 10.89 5.06
N ALA A 45 13.19 11.48 3.86
CA ALA A 45 12.12 11.16 2.91
C ALA A 45 12.15 9.68 2.47
N ASP A 46 13.30 9.00 2.57
CA ASP A 46 13.42 7.58 2.26
C ASP A 46 12.70 6.68 3.27
N ALA A 47 12.23 7.20 4.40
CA ALA A 47 11.34 6.49 5.33
C ALA A 47 9.88 6.48 4.84
N ASP A 48 9.50 7.39 3.93
CA ASP A 48 8.12 7.51 3.47
C ASP A 48 7.82 6.53 2.31
N PRO A 49 6.89 5.58 2.47
CA PRO A 49 6.52 4.65 1.41
C PRO A 49 5.96 5.32 0.15
N LEU A 50 5.33 6.50 0.28
CA LEU A 50 4.74 7.22 -0.84
C LEU A 50 5.80 7.95 -1.69
N VAL A 51 6.94 8.30 -1.11
CA VAL A 51 8.11 8.78 -1.87
C VAL A 51 8.63 7.66 -2.78
N TRP A 52 8.74 6.44 -2.26
CA TRP A 52 9.13 5.26 -3.04
C TRP A 52 8.10 4.89 -4.13
N LEU A 53 6.80 5.02 -3.84
CA LEU A 53 5.75 4.85 -4.84
C LEU A 53 5.88 5.89 -5.97
N ALA A 54 6.09 7.16 -5.63
CA ALA A 54 6.29 8.23 -6.62
C ALA A 54 7.51 7.97 -7.52
N ARG A 55 8.64 7.55 -6.90
CA ARG A 55 9.86 7.12 -7.61
C ARG A 55 9.58 5.95 -8.56
N GLY A 56 8.87 4.93 -8.09
CA GLY A 56 8.50 3.75 -8.88
C GLY A 56 7.60 4.09 -10.07
N LEU A 57 6.55 4.90 -9.85
CA LEU A 57 5.66 5.40 -10.90
C LEU A 57 6.43 6.13 -12.00
N HIS A 58 7.29 7.06 -11.59
CA HIS A 58 8.05 7.90 -12.50
C HIS A 58 8.96 7.09 -13.44
N VAL A 59 9.73 6.14 -12.89
CA VAL A 59 10.63 5.31 -13.71
C VAL A 59 9.88 4.23 -14.49
N HIS A 60 8.76 3.73 -13.96
CA HIS A 60 7.85 2.84 -14.69
C HIS A 60 7.31 3.48 -15.98
N HIS A 61 6.88 4.75 -15.91
CA HIS A 61 6.40 5.49 -17.09
C HIS A 61 7.45 5.65 -18.19
N ARG A 62 8.74 5.57 -17.83
CA ARG A 62 9.86 5.60 -18.77
C ARG A 62 10.31 4.22 -19.26
N GLY A 63 9.64 3.15 -18.85
CA GLY A 63 9.95 1.78 -19.25
C GLY A 63 11.14 1.15 -18.50
N HIS A 64 11.61 1.79 -17.43
CA HIS A 64 12.67 1.28 -16.57
C HIS A 64 12.11 0.25 -15.57
N ILE A 65 11.70 -0.91 -16.09
CA ILE A 65 10.88 -1.90 -15.35
C ILE A 65 11.60 -2.47 -14.12
N GLY A 66 12.90 -2.79 -14.22
CA GLY A 66 13.66 -3.32 -13.10
C GLY A 66 13.82 -2.33 -11.95
N GLU A 67 14.12 -1.08 -12.29
CA GLU A 67 14.27 0.02 -11.32
C GLU A 67 12.91 0.40 -10.70
N ALA A 68 11.83 0.34 -11.49
CA ALA A 68 10.47 0.50 -10.99
C ALA A 68 10.12 -0.58 -9.95
N ALA A 69 10.38 -1.85 -10.27
CA ALA A 69 10.15 -2.95 -9.34
C ALA A 69 10.94 -2.76 -8.03
N ARG A 70 12.20 -2.30 -8.11
CA ARG A 70 13.01 -2.00 -6.93
C ARG A 70 12.37 -0.93 -6.05
N CYS A 71 11.95 0.19 -6.62
CA CYS A 71 11.31 1.29 -5.90
C CYS A 71 9.95 0.89 -5.30
N LEU A 72 9.12 0.18 -6.06
CA LEU A 72 7.80 -0.28 -5.59
C LEU A 72 7.91 -1.30 -4.46
N TRP A 73 8.97 -2.14 -4.49
CA TRP A 73 9.27 -3.04 -3.37
C TRP A 73 9.65 -2.27 -2.11
N GLU A 74 10.51 -1.24 -2.20
CA GLU A 74 10.85 -0.38 -1.05
C GLU A 74 9.61 0.29 -0.44
N ALA A 75 8.65 0.71 -1.28
CA ALA A 75 7.37 1.22 -0.82
C ALA A 75 6.58 0.17 -0.02
N LEU A 76 6.58 -1.09 -0.47
CA LEU A 76 5.83 -2.18 0.15
C LEU A 76 6.51 -2.81 1.37
N VAL A 77 7.84 -2.71 1.50
CA VAL A 77 8.57 -3.04 2.73
C VAL A 77 8.14 -2.10 3.87
N ARG A 78 7.87 -0.83 3.57
CA ARG A 78 7.41 0.18 4.54
C ARG A 78 5.90 0.16 4.75
N GLN A 79 5.12 0.00 3.69
CA GLN A 79 3.66 -0.02 3.75
C GLN A 79 3.09 -1.14 2.86
N PRO A 80 2.81 -2.33 3.42
CA PRO A 80 2.45 -3.52 2.64
C PRO A 80 1.05 -3.44 1.99
N ASN A 81 0.24 -2.46 2.38
CA ASN A 81 -1.15 -2.29 1.95
C ASN A 81 -1.35 -1.18 0.91
N LEU A 82 -0.26 -0.65 0.30
CA LEU A 82 -0.38 0.26 -0.82
C LEU A 82 -0.89 -0.50 -2.06
N ARG A 83 -2.20 -0.39 -2.35
CA ARG A 83 -2.85 -1.09 -3.47
C ARG A 83 -2.18 -0.80 -4.81
N GLN A 84 -1.88 0.47 -5.10
CA GLN A 84 -1.24 0.89 -6.35
C GLN A 84 0.17 0.30 -6.48
N ALA A 85 0.95 0.30 -5.39
CA ALA A 85 2.29 -0.29 -5.38
C ALA A 85 2.25 -1.81 -5.60
N ASN A 86 1.34 -2.52 -4.94
CA ASN A 86 1.13 -3.96 -5.15
C ASN A 86 0.77 -4.27 -6.61
N HIS A 87 -0.15 -3.49 -7.20
CA HIS A 87 -0.57 -3.68 -8.58
C HIS A 87 0.58 -3.47 -9.57
N LEU A 88 1.28 -2.33 -9.46
CA LEU A 88 2.37 -1.97 -10.35
C LEU A 88 3.59 -2.89 -10.18
N LEU A 89 3.91 -3.30 -8.96
CA LEU A 89 5.00 -4.24 -8.74
C LEU A 89 4.68 -5.59 -9.39
N GLY A 90 3.44 -6.07 -9.25
CA GLY A 90 2.98 -7.27 -9.93
C GLY A 90 3.10 -7.17 -11.46
N GLN A 91 2.75 -6.02 -12.04
CA GLN A 91 2.95 -5.78 -13.48
C GLN A 91 4.44 -5.78 -13.87
N CYS A 92 5.29 -5.12 -13.09
CA CYS A 92 6.73 -5.09 -13.35
C CYS A 92 7.33 -6.49 -13.27
N LEU A 93 6.98 -7.28 -12.25
CA LEU A 93 7.46 -8.66 -12.09
C LEU A 93 7.03 -9.57 -13.24
N LYS A 94 5.80 -9.40 -13.74
CA LYS A 94 5.34 -10.09 -14.95
C LYS A 94 6.19 -9.72 -16.17
N SER A 95 6.48 -8.43 -16.36
CA SER A 95 7.37 -7.96 -17.43
C SER A 95 8.81 -8.46 -17.30
N LEU A 96 9.26 -8.80 -16.09
CA LEU A 96 10.57 -9.40 -15.80
C LEU A 96 10.55 -10.94 -15.88
N GLY A 97 9.43 -11.57 -16.23
CA GLY A 97 9.29 -13.03 -16.31
C GLY A 97 9.17 -13.74 -14.96
N ARG A 98 8.88 -13.01 -13.88
CA ARG A 98 8.68 -13.55 -12.52
C ARG A 98 7.20 -13.72 -12.22
N ASP A 99 6.53 -14.59 -12.98
CA ASP A 99 5.07 -14.73 -12.96
C ASP A 99 4.51 -15.19 -11.60
N ASP A 100 5.21 -16.10 -10.90
CA ASP A 100 4.80 -16.59 -9.58
C ASP A 100 4.83 -15.47 -8.53
N ASP A 101 5.90 -14.67 -8.49
CA ASP A 101 6.00 -13.51 -7.61
C ASP A 101 4.97 -12.43 -7.99
N ALA A 102 4.79 -12.19 -9.29
CA ALA A 102 3.81 -11.23 -9.79
C ALA A 102 2.39 -11.56 -9.30
N LYS A 103 2.01 -12.84 -9.32
CA LYS A 103 0.71 -13.31 -8.85
C LYS A 103 0.45 -12.92 -7.40
N VAL A 104 1.45 -13.04 -6.53
CA VAL A 104 1.33 -12.70 -5.09
C VAL A 104 0.92 -11.24 -4.91
N PHE A 105 1.61 -10.31 -5.58
CA PHE A 105 1.31 -8.88 -5.45
C PHE A 105 0.02 -8.47 -6.18
N LEU A 106 -0.29 -9.07 -7.34
CA LEU A 106 -1.53 -8.80 -8.07
C LEU A 106 -2.77 -9.29 -7.30
N ASP A 107 -2.70 -10.46 -6.68
CA ASP A 107 -3.82 -10.98 -5.89
C ASP A 107 -4.02 -10.17 -4.62
N ARG A 108 -2.93 -9.73 -3.96
CA ARG A 108 -3.01 -8.78 -2.84
C ARG A 108 -3.64 -7.45 -3.26
N ALA A 109 -3.29 -6.89 -4.43
CA ALA A 109 -3.89 -5.65 -4.92
C ALA A 109 -5.41 -5.78 -5.12
N LYS A 110 -5.87 -6.90 -5.70
CA LYS A 110 -7.31 -7.19 -5.87
C LYS A 110 -8.01 -7.33 -4.52
N GLN A 111 -7.38 -8.04 -3.58
CA GLN A 111 -7.92 -8.20 -2.23
C GLN A 111 -8.08 -6.85 -1.51
N LEU A 112 -7.08 -5.97 -1.62
CA LEU A 112 -7.16 -4.61 -1.07
C LEU A 112 -8.27 -3.77 -1.72
N GLU A 113 -8.48 -3.91 -3.04
CA GLU A 113 -9.58 -3.25 -3.75
C GLU A 113 -10.96 -3.73 -3.27
N GLN A 114 -11.12 -5.05 -3.14
CA GLN A 114 -12.36 -5.66 -2.65
C GLN A 114 -12.65 -5.24 -1.21
N LEU A 115 -11.63 -5.24 -0.34
CA LEU A 115 -11.78 -4.84 1.04
C LEU A 115 -12.27 -3.38 1.18
N VAL A 116 -11.70 -2.44 0.41
CA VAL A 116 -12.14 -1.03 0.44
C VAL A 116 -13.62 -0.92 0.07
N ARG A 117 -14.05 -1.60 -0.99
CA ARG A 117 -15.47 -1.61 -1.40
C ARG A 117 -16.37 -2.16 -0.29
N ILE A 118 -15.96 -3.23 0.39
CA ILE A 118 -16.75 -3.80 1.48
C ILE A 118 -16.83 -2.82 2.67
N LEU A 119 -15.71 -2.21 3.06
CA LEU A 119 -15.67 -1.23 4.15
C LEU A 119 -16.61 -0.05 3.88
N GLU A 120 -16.60 0.52 2.67
CA GLU A 120 -17.51 1.59 2.26
C GLU A 120 -18.99 1.19 2.46
N HIS A 121 -19.35 -0.06 2.15
CA HIS A 121 -20.72 -0.56 2.36
C HIS A 121 -21.05 -0.80 3.84
N VAL A 122 -20.08 -1.29 4.62
CA VAL A 122 -20.23 -1.54 6.05
C VAL A 122 -20.47 -0.23 6.81
N GLU A 123 -19.72 0.83 6.50
CA GLU A 123 -19.79 2.13 7.16
C GLU A 123 -21.19 2.75 7.07
N VAL A 124 -21.79 2.77 5.88
CA VAL A 124 -23.13 3.33 5.66
C VAL A 124 -24.22 2.54 6.41
N ARG A 125 -23.97 1.27 6.72
CA ARG A 125 -24.94 0.38 7.38
C ARG A 125 -24.72 0.20 8.88
N LEU A 126 -23.75 0.91 9.47
CA LEU A 126 -23.48 0.85 10.92
C LEU A 126 -24.72 1.16 11.77
N GLN A 127 -25.57 2.10 11.32
CA GLN A 127 -26.78 2.54 12.03
C GLN A 127 -28.07 1.91 11.50
N ALA A 128 -28.02 1.10 10.44
CA ALA A 128 -29.20 0.49 9.82
C ALA A 128 -29.75 -0.69 10.66
N SER A 129 -30.84 -1.32 10.22
CA SER A 129 -31.18 -2.66 10.75
C SER A 129 -30.15 -3.68 10.25
N PHE A 130 -29.62 -4.52 11.15
CA PHE A 130 -28.58 -5.49 10.83
C PHE A 130 -29.20 -6.76 10.26
N THR A 131 -28.94 -7.04 8.98
CA THR A 131 -29.56 -8.17 8.26
C THR A 131 -28.61 -9.35 8.08
N GLU A 132 -29.14 -10.50 7.66
CA GLU A 132 -28.31 -11.68 7.27
C GLU A 132 -27.31 -11.35 6.16
N ARG A 133 -27.67 -10.44 5.23
CA ARG A 133 -26.75 -9.96 4.20
C ARG A 133 -25.60 -9.14 4.80
N ASP A 134 -25.85 -8.36 5.85
CA ASP A 134 -24.79 -7.67 6.59
C ASP A 134 -23.89 -8.66 7.30
N ALA A 135 -24.48 -9.66 7.96
CA ALA A 135 -23.72 -10.69 8.64
C ALA A 135 -22.74 -11.40 7.69
N ALA A 136 -23.17 -11.70 6.46
CA ALA A 136 -22.31 -12.28 5.43
C ALA A 136 -21.21 -11.30 4.97
N LEU A 137 -21.56 -10.07 4.62
CA LEU A 137 -20.57 -9.05 4.18
C LEU A 137 -19.52 -8.77 5.26
N TRP A 138 -19.92 -8.68 6.52
CA TRP A 138 -19.01 -8.44 7.63
C TRP A 138 -18.13 -9.65 7.91
N LYS A 139 -18.63 -10.86 7.68
CA LYS A 139 -17.83 -12.08 7.74
C LYS A 139 -16.75 -12.06 6.67
N ASP A 140 -17.11 -11.77 5.42
CA ASP A 140 -16.18 -11.69 4.29
C ASP A 140 -15.11 -10.61 4.51
N MET A 141 -15.51 -9.45 5.06
CA MET A 141 -14.58 -8.39 5.46
C MET A 141 -13.56 -8.89 6.50
N VAL A 142 -14.03 -9.56 7.56
CA VAL A 142 -13.17 -10.07 8.63
C VAL A 142 -12.19 -11.12 8.07
N GLU A 143 -12.67 -12.02 7.21
CA GLU A 143 -11.84 -13.04 6.55
C GLU A 143 -10.75 -12.40 5.67
N GLN A 144 -11.09 -11.38 4.88
CA GLN A 144 -10.09 -10.64 4.08
C GLN A 144 -9.07 -9.89 4.94
N LEU A 145 -9.51 -9.26 6.04
CA LEU A 145 -8.60 -8.60 6.97
C LEU A 145 -7.62 -9.61 7.61
N GLN A 146 -8.07 -10.83 7.92
CA GLN A 146 -7.20 -11.89 8.44
C GLN A 146 -6.13 -12.28 7.42
N GLU A 147 -6.53 -12.55 6.17
CA GLU A 147 -5.62 -12.91 5.08
C GLU A 147 -4.59 -11.82 4.79
N LEU A 148 -5.01 -10.54 4.86
CA LEU A 148 -4.11 -9.39 4.73
C LEU A 148 -3.19 -9.20 5.94
N GLY A 149 -3.35 -9.98 7.01
CA GLY A 149 -2.60 -9.88 8.25
C GLY A 149 -3.04 -8.75 9.18
N ARG A 150 -4.18 -8.10 8.89
CA ARG A 150 -4.78 -6.99 9.67
C ARG A 150 -5.62 -7.54 10.83
N VAL A 151 -5.00 -8.37 11.66
CA VAL A 151 -5.68 -9.20 12.68
C VAL A 151 -6.39 -8.36 13.75
N VAL A 152 -5.80 -7.24 14.16
CA VAL A 152 -6.38 -6.36 15.20
C VAL A 152 -7.70 -5.76 14.71
N GLU A 153 -7.70 -5.25 13.49
CA GLU A 153 -8.89 -4.68 12.85
C GLU A 153 -9.94 -5.76 12.54
N ALA A 154 -9.51 -6.94 12.07
CA ALA A 154 -10.41 -8.09 11.90
C ALA A 154 -11.15 -8.44 13.20
N ARG A 155 -10.45 -8.44 14.34
CA ARG A 155 -11.06 -8.66 15.66
C ARG A 155 -11.95 -7.50 16.09
N HIS A 156 -11.57 -6.26 15.77
CA HIS A 156 -12.42 -5.10 16.03
C HIS A 156 -13.77 -5.27 15.31
N TRP A 157 -13.76 -5.51 14.00
CA TRP A 157 -14.98 -5.71 13.22
C TRP A 157 -15.80 -6.93 13.66
N ALA A 158 -15.16 -8.03 14.07
CA ALA A 158 -15.86 -9.17 14.65
C ALA A 158 -16.59 -8.82 15.96
N ARG A 159 -16.00 -7.96 16.81
CA ARG A 159 -16.66 -7.47 18.03
C ARG A 159 -17.84 -6.56 17.70
N VAL A 160 -17.66 -5.66 16.74
CA VAL A 160 -18.76 -4.81 16.28
C VAL A 160 -19.88 -5.71 15.73
N ALA A 161 -19.59 -6.74 14.94
CA ALA A 161 -20.60 -7.67 14.44
C ALA A 161 -21.41 -8.33 15.58
N ILE A 162 -20.75 -8.81 16.64
CA ILE A 162 -21.42 -9.39 17.81
C ILE A 162 -22.33 -8.37 18.51
N SER A 163 -21.90 -7.11 18.61
CA SER A 163 -22.73 -6.06 19.23
C SER A 163 -24.02 -5.78 18.46
N ARG A 164 -24.03 -6.11 17.16
CA ARG A 164 -25.17 -5.94 16.25
C ARG A 164 -26.06 -7.17 16.22
N ASN A 165 -25.45 -8.36 16.28
CA ASN A 165 -26.14 -9.63 16.39
C ASN A 165 -25.34 -10.62 17.25
N LEU A 166 -25.85 -10.89 18.45
CA LEU A 166 -25.22 -11.80 19.40
C LEU A 166 -25.15 -13.24 18.88
N SER A 167 -26.02 -13.68 17.94
CA SER A 167 -26.08 -15.08 17.50
C SER A 167 -25.02 -15.46 16.46
N LEU A 168 -24.16 -14.53 16.03
CA LEU A 168 -23.11 -14.77 15.03
C LEU A 168 -22.03 -15.74 15.53
N GLY A 169 -22.25 -17.02 15.25
CA GLY A 169 -21.36 -18.10 15.68
C GLY A 169 -19.94 -18.01 15.11
N TRP A 170 -19.78 -17.51 13.87
CA TRP A 170 -18.46 -17.31 13.27
C TRP A 170 -17.62 -16.28 14.06
N ALA A 171 -18.22 -15.16 14.46
CA ALA A 171 -17.54 -14.09 15.17
C ALA A 171 -17.17 -14.53 16.60
N ARG A 172 -18.08 -15.24 17.28
CA ARG A 172 -17.82 -15.82 18.61
C ARG A 172 -16.67 -16.82 18.58
N ARG A 173 -16.70 -17.77 17.64
CA ARG A 173 -15.60 -18.73 17.46
C ARG A 173 -14.29 -18.00 17.22
N TRP A 174 -14.27 -16.99 16.35
CA TRP A 174 -13.04 -16.26 16.06
C TRP A 174 -12.47 -15.51 17.27
N LEU A 175 -13.32 -14.82 18.03
CA LEU A 175 -12.90 -14.08 19.21
C LEU A 175 -12.48 -14.97 20.38
N SER A 176 -12.90 -16.24 20.40
CA SER A 176 -12.45 -17.23 21.40
C SER A 176 -10.96 -17.57 21.29
N PHE A 177 -10.35 -17.40 20.10
CA PHE A 177 -8.91 -17.59 19.93
C PHE A 177 -8.17 -16.41 20.60
N PRO A 178 -7.18 -16.67 21.47
CA PRO A 178 -6.36 -15.62 22.06
C PRO A 178 -5.60 -14.87 20.97
N SER A 179 -5.81 -13.56 20.86
CA SER A 179 -4.84 -12.71 20.17
C SER A 179 -3.66 -12.53 21.11
N GLY A 180 -2.46 -12.95 20.70
CA GLY A 180 -1.24 -12.68 21.45
C GLY A 180 -1.17 -11.18 21.82
N ARG A 181 -0.70 -10.87 23.03
CA ARG A 181 -0.47 -9.49 23.50
C ARG A 181 0.72 -8.87 22.75
N ARG A 182 0.64 -8.73 21.43
CA ARG A 182 1.47 -7.74 20.75
C ARG A 182 0.69 -6.44 20.76
N GLN A 183 1.24 -5.45 21.44
CA GLN A 183 0.92 -4.06 21.18
C GLN A 183 1.38 -3.81 19.75
N VAL A 184 0.48 -4.04 18.80
CA VAL A 184 0.73 -3.73 17.39
C VAL A 184 0.79 -2.21 17.32
N ASP A 185 1.89 -1.67 16.83
CA ASP A 185 1.97 -0.25 16.51
C ASP A 185 0.75 0.09 15.62
N PRO A 186 -0.08 1.09 15.94
CA PRO A 186 -1.18 1.51 15.09
C PRO A 186 -0.79 1.77 13.63
N LEU A 187 0.49 2.04 13.37
CA LEU A 187 1.10 2.19 12.05
C LEU A 187 1.47 0.83 11.41
N GLU A 188 1.86 -0.17 12.19
CA GLU A 188 2.18 -1.54 11.72
C GLU A 188 0.93 -2.43 11.68
N GLN A 189 -0.05 -2.04 10.88
CA GLN A 189 -1.36 -2.71 10.84
C GLN A 189 -1.32 -4.17 10.35
N THR A 190 -0.22 -4.62 9.73
CA THR A 190 -0.12 -5.93 9.08
C THR A 190 1.01 -6.76 9.68
N VAL A 191 0.71 -7.96 10.16
CA VAL A 191 1.73 -8.89 10.70
C VAL A 191 2.75 -9.30 9.63
N ASP A 192 4.02 -9.38 10.01
CA ASP A 192 5.17 -9.66 9.12
C ASP A 192 4.96 -10.89 8.24
N SER A 193 4.42 -11.98 8.79
CA SER A 193 4.19 -13.23 8.06
C SER A 193 3.20 -13.08 6.89
N ALA A 194 2.35 -12.05 6.92
CA ALA A 194 1.40 -11.76 5.86
C ALA A 194 1.94 -10.76 4.82
N GLN A 195 3.11 -10.16 5.04
CA GLN A 195 3.71 -9.19 4.13
C GLN A 195 4.47 -9.90 3.00
N PRO A 196 4.11 -9.70 1.72
CA PRO A 196 4.83 -10.34 0.61
C PRO A 196 6.25 -9.79 0.41
N ALA A 197 6.44 -8.48 0.62
CA ALA A 197 7.73 -7.81 0.40
C ALA A 197 8.84 -8.31 1.35
N LEU A 198 8.48 -8.83 2.52
CA LEU A 198 9.43 -9.46 3.45
C LEU A 198 9.82 -10.90 3.05
N ARG A 199 9.08 -11.52 2.12
CA ARG A 199 9.30 -12.90 1.65
C ARG A 199 9.94 -12.95 0.27
N ILE A 200 9.60 -12.01 -0.59
CA ILE A 200 10.12 -11.88 -1.95
C ILE A 200 11.14 -10.75 -1.94
N ASP A 201 12.43 -11.10 -1.91
CA ASP A 201 13.52 -10.11 -1.90
C ASP A 201 13.80 -9.59 -3.31
N LEU A 202 13.68 -8.28 -3.48
CA LEU A 202 13.98 -7.55 -4.71
C LEU A 202 15.14 -6.56 -4.53
N SER A 203 15.88 -6.64 -3.41
CA SER A 203 17.00 -5.75 -3.09
C SER A 203 18.13 -5.81 -4.12
N GLY A 204 18.28 -6.94 -4.82
CA GLY A 204 19.27 -7.14 -5.89
C GLY A 204 18.94 -6.44 -7.22
N LEU A 205 17.74 -5.86 -7.39
CA LEU A 205 17.46 -5.00 -8.53
C LEU A 205 18.14 -3.63 -8.34
N SER A 206 18.60 -3.01 -9.42
CA SER A 206 19.23 -1.70 -9.35
C SER A 206 18.23 -0.61 -8.98
N LEU A 207 18.66 0.35 -8.16
CA LEU A 207 17.96 1.62 -7.99
C LEU A 207 18.16 2.53 -9.21
N PRO A 208 17.20 3.44 -9.50
CA PRO A 208 17.35 4.40 -10.58
C PRO A 208 18.60 5.29 -10.45
N ASP A 209 19.32 5.49 -11.55
CA ASP A 209 20.26 6.60 -11.65
C ASP A 209 19.52 7.89 -12.03
N TRP A 210 19.11 8.65 -11.02
CA TRP A 210 18.33 9.88 -11.16
C TRP A 210 19.00 10.95 -12.04
N LYS A 211 20.35 10.96 -12.12
CA LYS A 211 21.09 11.91 -12.94
C LYS A 211 21.02 11.58 -14.43
N GLN A 212 20.93 10.29 -14.78
CA GLN A 212 20.82 9.85 -16.18
C GLN A 212 19.40 10.00 -16.76
N LEU A 213 18.41 10.21 -15.89
CA LEU A 213 17.02 10.43 -16.29
C LEU A 213 16.77 11.87 -16.80
N VAL A 214 17.71 12.78 -16.59
CA VAL A 214 17.70 14.13 -17.17
C VAL A 214 17.95 14.04 -18.68
N GLY A 215 16.90 14.17 -19.49
CA GLY A 215 17.01 14.40 -20.95
C GLY A 215 16.71 13.22 -21.89
N ARG A 216 16.21 12.08 -21.40
CA ARG A 216 15.69 11.00 -22.26
C ARG A 216 14.16 11.03 -22.32
N PRO A 217 13.54 11.53 -23.41
CA PRO A 217 12.10 11.33 -23.59
C PRO A 217 11.81 9.83 -23.67
N GLY A 218 10.86 9.37 -22.86
CA GLY A 218 10.37 7.99 -22.91
C GLY A 218 10.01 7.64 -24.36
N VAL A 219 10.48 6.49 -24.83
CA VAL A 219 10.26 6.04 -26.20
C VAL A 219 8.74 5.93 -26.42
N ALA A 220 8.14 6.97 -27.00
CA ALA A 220 6.77 6.95 -27.45
C ALA A 220 6.65 5.80 -28.45
N ARG A 221 5.84 4.81 -28.09
CA ARG A 221 5.50 3.67 -28.94
C ARG A 221 4.90 4.24 -30.23
N ARG A 222 5.70 4.35 -31.29
CA ARG A 222 5.22 4.74 -32.62
C ARG A 222 4.21 3.69 -33.08
N GLY A 223 2.93 4.03 -32.99
CA GLY A 223 1.87 3.35 -33.72
C GLY A 223 2.21 3.43 -35.21
N ARG A 224 2.60 2.30 -35.77
CA ARG A 224 2.70 2.08 -37.21
C ARG A 224 1.27 1.96 -37.71
N THR A 225 0.73 3.02 -38.33
CA THR A 225 -0.40 2.91 -39.24
C THR A 225 0.17 2.95 -40.66
N GLY A 226 0.30 1.77 -41.25
CA GLY A 226 0.40 1.55 -42.68
C GLY A 226 -0.80 0.71 -43.10
#